data_AF-A0A961A5X2-F1
#
_entry.id   AF-A0A961A5X2-F1
#
_cell.length_a   1.000
_cell.length_b   1.000
_cell.length_c   1.000
_cell.angle_alpha   90.00
_cell.angle_beta   90.00
_cell.angle_gamma   90.00
#
_symmetry.space_group_name_H-M   'P 1'
#
loop_
_entity.id
_entity.type
_entity.pdbx_description
1 polymer ?
#
loop_
_entity_poly.entity_id
_entity_poly.type
_entity_poly.pdbx_seq_one_letter_code
_entity_poly.pdbx_strand_id
1 'polypeptide(L)'
;MPTERYTDIANSIRTDTLPAFEHFARGEFAEAAMIVEGLLFGQLDSSMDLEELEVRRTYLRFLILFMKYEFEGNWECRAVRTLLAELEVPLNTTLGNHERILTMIQLYVHAADACNCGLSEEQFLRLLEHEHLLELNYEIWIPVCRWAFVHEFIRPLEMAFEYLTIHSQYPMRDSMWKRVNLMLKLLRGTALRIDVASYVEHLLLVPQIMEFREDMLPVIRSHFLWDEGMEQHMLSKLAEARDGSGQFDNGPSQ
;
A
#
# COMPACT_ATOMS: atom_id res chain seq x y z
N MET A 1 31.16 -6.00 -20.71
CA MET A 1 30.51 -4.94 -21.52
C MET A 1 29.11 -4.67 -20.96
N PRO A 2 28.98 -3.82 -19.93
CA PRO A 2 27.70 -3.48 -19.33
C PRO A 2 27.19 -2.07 -19.70
N THR A 3 27.98 -1.29 -20.45
CA THR A 3 27.77 0.11 -20.86
C THR A 3 26.54 0.38 -21.74
N GLU A 4 26.19 -0.49 -22.68
CA GLU A 4 24.99 -0.29 -23.51
C GLU A 4 23.70 -0.44 -22.67
N ARG A 5 23.63 -1.46 -21.80
CA ARG A 5 22.49 -1.68 -20.91
C ARG A 5 22.32 -0.56 -19.88
N TYR A 6 23.42 0.02 -19.37
CA TYR A 6 23.38 1.20 -18.50
C TYR A 6 22.82 2.43 -19.22
N THR A 7 23.18 2.60 -20.49
CA THR A 7 22.74 3.72 -21.31
C THR A 7 21.24 3.59 -21.61
N ASP A 8 20.75 2.38 -21.91
CA ASP A 8 19.34 2.12 -22.16
C ASP A 8 18.46 2.31 -20.92
N ILE A 9 18.93 1.88 -19.74
CA ILE A 9 18.21 2.10 -18.47
C ILE A 9 18.15 3.58 -18.13
N ALA A 10 19.28 4.28 -18.18
CA ALA A 10 19.35 5.72 -17.91
C ALA A 10 18.52 6.53 -18.92
N ASN A 11 18.50 6.14 -20.20
CA ASN A 11 17.70 6.78 -21.23
C ASN A 11 16.21 6.49 -21.06
N SER A 12 15.80 5.25 -20.76
CA SER A 12 14.39 4.94 -20.47
C SER A 12 13.86 5.76 -19.29
N ILE A 13 14.67 5.89 -18.23
CA ILE A 13 14.36 6.74 -17.09
C ILE A 13 14.24 8.21 -17.53
N ARG A 14 15.17 8.77 -18.32
CA ARG A 14 15.09 10.18 -18.74
C ARG A 14 13.94 10.50 -19.70
N THR A 15 13.57 9.58 -20.59
CA THR A 15 12.66 9.92 -21.71
C THR A 15 11.18 9.83 -21.32
N ASP A 16 10.81 8.82 -20.52
CA ASP A 16 9.39 8.54 -20.20
C ASP A 16 8.94 9.17 -18.88
N THR A 17 9.90 9.50 -18.00
CA THR A 17 9.68 9.68 -16.57
C THR A 17 9.79 11.15 -16.15
N LEU A 18 10.72 11.89 -16.76
CA LEU A 18 11.03 13.29 -16.47
C LEU A 18 9.90 14.27 -16.82
N PRO A 19 9.20 14.15 -17.96
CA PRO A 19 8.12 15.08 -18.31
C PRO A 19 6.88 14.95 -17.41
N ALA A 20 6.59 13.72 -16.94
CA ALA A 20 5.54 13.50 -15.96
C ALA A 20 5.90 14.19 -14.64
N PHE A 21 7.16 14.09 -14.24
CA PHE A 21 7.71 14.63 -13.01
C PHE A 21 7.74 16.18 -12.94
N GLU A 22 8.13 16.86 -14.02
CA GLU A 22 8.17 18.34 -14.07
C GLU A 22 6.80 19.01 -13.86
N HIS A 23 5.71 18.26 -14.09
CA HIS A 23 4.35 18.70 -13.76
C HIS A 23 4.02 18.55 -12.26
N PHE A 24 4.57 17.54 -11.57
CA PHE A 24 4.32 17.28 -10.14
C PHE A 24 5.11 18.21 -9.21
N ALA A 25 6.34 18.58 -9.58
CA ALA A 25 7.21 19.45 -8.78
C ALA A 25 6.67 20.88 -8.56
N ARG A 26 5.57 21.26 -9.23
CA ARG A 26 4.92 22.58 -9.11
C ARG A 26 3.73 22.59 -8.12
N GLY A 27 3.45 21.49 -7.40
CA GLY A 27 2.30 21.33 -6.46
C GLY A 27 2.67 20.95 -5.02
N GLU A 28 1.71 20.45 -4.24
CA GLU A 28 1.82 20.12 -2.79
C GLU A 28 2.71 18.89 -2.47
N PHE A 29 3.26 18.23 -3.47
CA PHE A 29 4.03 16.98 -3.33
C PHE A 29 5.55 17.20 -3.44
N ALA A 30 6.04 18.38 -3.06
CA ALA A 30 7.45 18.76 -3.22
C ALA A 30 8.45 17.76 -2.59
N GLU A 31 8.08 17.11 -1.48
CA GLU A 31 8.94 16.12 -0.81
C GLU A 31 9.00 14.79 -1.57
N ALA A 32 7.86 14.28 -2.03
CA ALA A 32 7.80 13.09 -2.91
C ALA A 32 8.48 13.37 -4.25
N ALA A 33 8.33 14.60 -4.74
CA ALA A 33 9.04 15.09 -5.90
C ALA A 33 10.55 15.03 -5.67
N MET A 34 11.06 15.62 -4.59
CA MET A 34 12.48 15.58 -4.23
C MET A 34 13.05 14.16 -4.07
N ILE A 35 12.27 13.19 -3.58
CA ILE A 35 12.69 11.79 -3.48
C ILE A 35 12.87 11.18 -4.88
N VAL A 36 11.90 11.37 -5.77
CA VAL A 36 11.96 10.87 -7.14
C VAL A 36 13.04 11.60 -7.95
N GLU A 37 13.21 12.90 -7.76
CA GLU A 37 14.36 13.67 -8.25
C GLU A 37 15.68 13.13 -7.69
N GLY A 38 15.78 12.83 -6.40
CA GLY A 38 16.96 12.22 -5.80
C GLY A 38 17.30 10.86 -6.39
N LEU A 39 16.29 10.06 -6.74
CA LEU A 39 16.46 8.76 -7.41
C LEU A 39 16.84 8.92 -8.89
N LEU A 40 16.32 9.94 -9.57
CA LEU A 40 16.57 10.28 -10.98
C LEU A 40 17.93 10.96 -11.20
N PHE A 41 18.33 11.83 -10.27
CA PHE A 41 19.45 12.78 -10.40
C PHE A 41 20.56 12.58 -9.37
N GLY A 42 20.40 11.66 -8.40
CA GLY A 42 21.51 11.14 -7.62
C GLY A 42 22.52 10.58 -8.61
N GLN A 43 23.62 11.33 -8.81
CA GLN A 43 24.51 11.25 -9.97
C GLN A 43 24.65 9.81 -10.47
N LEU A 44 24.31 9.59 -11.74
CA LEU A 44 24.80 8.48 -12.55
C LEU A 44 26.32 8.64 -12.71
N ASP A 45 27.04 8.70 -11.60
CA ASP A 45 28.47 8.54 -11.58
C ASP A 45 28.75 7.10 -12.03
N SER A 46 29.79 6.94 -12.84
CA SER A 46 30.24 5.67 -13.39
C SER A 46 30.67 4.63 -12.34
N SER A 47 30.42 4.89 -11.05
CA SER A 47 30.71 4.03 -9.90
C SER A 47 29.46 3.42 -9.23
N MET A 48 28.24 3.74 -9.69
CA MET A 48 27.04 3.11 -9.12
C MET A 48 27.06 1.59 -9.36
N ASP A 49 26.75 0.85 -8.30
CA ASP A 49 26.62 -0.60 -8.35
C ASP A 49 25.45 -1.00 -9.26
N LEU A 50 25.62 -2.08 -10.02
CA LEU A 50 24.57 -2.65 -10.86
C LEU A 50 23.32 -2.98 -10.04
N GLU A 51 23.51 -3.45 -8.80
CA GLU A 51 22.43 -3.78 -7.88
C GLU A 51 21.58 -2.55 -7.52
N GLU A 52 22.23 -1.42 -7.22
CA GLU A 52 21.53 -0.17 -6.89
C GLU A 52 20.74 0.38 -8.08
N LEU A 53 21.28 0.28 -9.30
CA LEU A 53 20.58 0.70 -10.52
C LEU A 53 19.35 -0.16 -10.81
N GLU A 54 19.43 -1.47 -10.60
CA GLU A 54 18.31 -2.40 -10.78
C GLU A 54 17.16 -2.12 -9.80
N VAL A 55 17.49 -1.89 -8.52
CA VAL A 55 16.52 -1.51 -7.47
C VAL A 55 15.85 -0.18 -7.79
N ARG A 56 16.64 0.87 -8.07
CA ARG A 56 16.12 2.21 -8.38
C ARG A 56 15.16 2.18 -9.57
N ARG A 57 15.53 1.49 -10.66
CA ARG A 57 14.68 1.38 -11.86
C ARG A 57 13.33 0.73 -11.54
N THR A 58 13.34 -0.32 -10.74
CA THR A 58 12.17 -1.12 -10.41
C THR A 58 11.15 -0.29 -9.62
N TYR A 59 11.62 0.40 -8.57
CA TYR A 59 10.74 1.14 -7.67
C TYR A 59 10.28 2.49 -8.23
N LEU A 60 11.14 3.18 -8.99
CA LEU A 60 10.87 4.53 -9.50
C LEU A 60 9.62 4.62 -10.39
N ARG A 61 9.39 3.63 -11.26
CA ARG A 61 8.20 3.62 -12.13
C ARG A 61 6.92 3.45 -11.33
N PHE A 62 6.95 2.63 -10.28
CA PHE A 62 5.83 2.48 -9.36
C PHE A 62 5.52 3.80 -8.64
N LEU A 63 6.53 4.47 -8.07
CA LEU A 63 6.35 5.74 -7.36
C LEU A 63 5.66 6.79 -8.22
N ILE A 64 6.00 6.87 -9.50
CA ILE A 64 5.42 7.87 -10.41
C ILE A 64 3.98 7.54 -10.77
N LEU A 65 3.67 6.25 -10.97
CA LEU A 65 2.28 5.82 -11.15
C LEU A 65 1.44 6.09 -9.90
N PHE A 66 2.00 5.82 -8.72
CA PHE A 66 1.34 6.07 -7.45
C PHE A 66 1.09 7.57 -7.23
N MET A 67 2.09 8.42 -7.42
CA MET A 67 1.92 9.88 -7.31
C MET A 67 0.89 10.43 -8.32
N LYS A 68 0.89 9.91 -9.55
CA LYS A 68 -0.11 10.28 -10.55
C LYS A 68 -1.51 9.89 -10.11
N TYR A 69 -1.68 8.69 -9.57
CA TYR A 69 -2.94 8.25 -8.99
C TYR A 69 -3.39 9.16 -7.83
N GLU A 70 -2.51 9.51 -6.90
CA GLU A 70 -2.84 10.42 -5.79
C GLU A 70 -3.28 11.81 -6.28
N PHE A 71 -2.73 12.29 -7.40
CA PHE A 71 -3.09 13.58 -7.98
C PHE A 71 -4.36 13.56 -8.84
N GLU A 72 -4.49 12.55 -9.70
CA GLU A 72 -5.58 12.46 -10.69
C GLU A 72 -6.80 11.69 -10.15
N GLY A 73 -6.63 10.93 -9.07
CA GLY A 73 -7.64 10.07 -8.46
C GLY A 73 -7.96 8.81 -9.27
N ASN A 74 -7.17 8.48 -10.29
CA ASN A 74 -7.40 7.32 -11.15
C ASN A 74 -6.09 6.63 -11.58
N TRP A 75 -6.17 5.31 -11.75
CA TRP A 75 -5.03 4.52 -12.21
C TRP A 75 -4.94 4.54 -13.73
N GLU A 76 -3.74 4.79 -14.27
CA GLU A 76 -3.47 4.57 -15.69
C GLU A 76 -3.27 3.08 -15.95
N CYS A 77 -4.37 2.37 -16.19
CA CYS A 77 -4.35 0.91 -16.24
C CYS A 77 -3.47 0.29 -17.32
N ARG A 78 -3.22 1.01 -18.43
CA ARG A 78 -2.24 0.55 -19.42
C ARG A 78 -0.82 0.56 -18.84
N ALA A 79 -0.47 1.59 -18.09
CA ALA A 79 0.85 1.73 -17.49
C ALA A 79 1.05 0.73 -16.34
N VAL A 80 0.02 0.52 -15.50
CA VAL A 80 0.03 -0.53 -14.45
C VAL A 80 0.28 -1.91 -15.06
N ARG A 81 -0.48 -2.29 -16.09
CA ARG A 81 -0.30 -3.60 -16.77
C ARG A 81 1.07 -3.73 -17.42
N THR A 82 1.57 -2.65 -18.02
CA THR A 82 2.91 -2.65 -18.63
C THR A 82 3.98 -2.88 -17.57
N LEU A 83 3.90 -2.17 -16.44
CA LEU A 83 4.84 -2.32 -15.34
C LEU A 83 4.78 -3.72 -14.72
N LEU A 84 3.58 -4.26 -14.48
CA LEU A 84 3.44 -5.64 -13.99
C LEU A 84 4.08 -6.66 -14.93
N ALA A 85 3.84 -6.55 -16.24
CA ALA A 85 4.44 -7.45 -17.24
C ALA A 85 5.98 -7.36 -17.28
N GLU A 86 6.54 -6.16 -17.05
CA GLU A 86 7.99 -6.01 -16.94
C GLU A 86 8.55 -6.63 -15.66
N LEU A 87 7.85 -6.46 -14.53
CA LEU A 87 8.26 -7.00 -13.24
C LEU A 87 8.15 -8.53 -13.18
N GLU A 88 7.42 -9.18 -14.08
CA GLU A 88 7.42 -10.64 -14.20
C GLU A 88 8.80 -11.19 -14.61
N VAL A 89 9.65 -10.37 -15.25
CA VAL A 89 10.99 -10.77 -15.69
C VAL A 89 11.97 -10.71 -14.51
N PRO A 90 12.65 -11.82 -14.15
CA PRO A 90 13.65 -11.81 -13.09
C PRO A 90 14.82 -10.87 -13.38
N LEU A 91 15.34 -10.24 -12.32
CA LEU A 91 16.55 -9.41 -12.38
C LEU A 91 17.81 -10.24 -12.09
N ASN A 92 18.98 -9.66 -12.32
CA ASN A 92 20.24 -10.40 -12.18
C ASN A 92 20.70 -10.49 -10.72
N THR A 93 20.21 -9.59 -9.87
CA THR A 93 20.64 -9.45 -8.48
C THR A 93 19.57 -9.93 -7.50
N THR A 94 19.99 -10.39 -6.33
CA THR A 94 19.07 -10.81 -5.27
C THR A 94 18.25 -9.62 -4.76
N LEU A 95 18.90 -8.48 -4.50
CA LEU A 95 18.19 -7.28 -4.04
C LEU A 95 17.26 -6.71 -5.12
N GLY A 96 17.67 -6.75 -6.39
CA GLY A 96 16.78 -6.39 -7.49
C GLY A 96 15.53 -7.27 -7.52
N ASN A 97 15.68 -8.59 -7.40
CA ASN A 97 14.53 -9.50 -7.35
C ASN A 97 13.66 -9.28 -6.11
N HIS A 98 14.24 -8.96 -4.96
CA HIS A 98 13.52 -8.57 -3.76
C HIS A 98 12.62 -7.35 -4.03
N GLU A 99 13.20 -6.26 -4.53
CA GLU A 99 12.48 -5.02 -4.82
C GLU A 99 11.40 -5.23 -5.89
N ARG A 100 11.70 -6.05 -6.90
CA ARG A 100 10.75 -6.44 -7.96
C ARG A 100 9.51 -7.10 -7.39
N ILE A 101 9.67 -8.12 -6.55
CA ILE A 101 8.55 -8.85 -5.95
C ILE A 101 7.76 -7.93 -5.01
N LEU A 102 8.45 -7.10 -4.21
CA LEU A 102 7.82 -6.13 -3.33
C LEU A 102 6.96 -5.12 -4.11
N THR A 103 7.50 -4.58 -5.19
CA THR A 103 6.80 -3.66 -6.09
C THR A 103 5.60 -4.32 -6.76
N MET A 104 5.72 -5.59 -7.17
CA MET A 104 4.58 -6.36 -7.70
C MET A 104 3.47 -6.49 -6.67
N ILE A 105 3.79 -6.89 -5.44
CA ILE A 105 2.80 -7.01 -4.35
C ILE A 105 2.08 -5.68 -4.13
N GLN A 106 2.82 -4.57 -4.05
CA GLN A 106 2.23 -3.24 -3.89
C GLN A 106 1.30 -2.87 -5.05
N LEU A 107 1.72 -3.09 -6.30
CA LEU A 107 0.86 -2.82 -7.47
C LEU A 107 -0.42 -3.66 -7.46
N TYR A 108 -0.33 -4.94 -7.08
CA TYR A 108 -1.51 -5.79 -6.99
C TYR A 108 -2.47 -5.32 -5.90
N VAL A 109 -1.94 -4.98 -4.73
CA VAL A 109 -2.72 -4.52 -3.59
C VAL A 109 -3.38 -3.16 -3.84
N HIS A 110 -2.73 -2.25 -4.56
CA HIS A 110 -3.21 -0.87 -4.71
C HIS A 110 -3.99 -0.59 -6.00
N ALA A 111 -3.68 -1.28 -7.10
CA ALA A 111 -4.14 -0.88 -8.43
C ALA A 111 -4.85 -1.99 -9.23
N ALA A 112 -4.66 -3.26 -8.89
CA ALA A 112 -5.00 -4.33 -9.80
C ALA A 112 -6.51 -4.51 -10.02
N ASP A 113 -7.34 -4.25 -9.00
CA ASP A 113 -8.80 -4.38 -9.14
C ASP A 113 -9.36 -3.27 -10.02
N ALA A 114 -8.92 -2.02 -9.77
CA ALA A 114 -9.26 -0.87 -10.59
C ALA A 114 -8.89 -1.09 -12.07
N CYS A 115 -7.85 -1.88 -12.32
CA CYS A 115 -7.33 -2.16 -13.64
C CYS A 115 -7.68 -3.54 -14.20
N ASN A 116 -8.57 -4.30 -13.55
CA ASN A 116 -8.99 -5.65 -13.95
C ASN A 116 -7.79 -6.57 -14.27
N CYS A 117 -6.75 -6.49 -13.45
CA CYS A 117 -5.55 -7.34 -13.54
C CYS A 117 -5.21 -7.96 -12.18
N GLY A 118 -6.22 -8.19 -11.34
CA GLY A 118 -6.07 -8.87 -10.05
C GLY A 118 -5.52 -10.29 -10.18
N LEU A 119 -4.89 -10.77 -9.11
CA LEU A 119 -4.40 -12.14 -8.99
C LEU A 119 -5.44 -13.03 -8.31
N SER A 120 -5.38 -14.33 -8.61
CA SER A 120 -6.02 -15.32 -7.74
C SER A 120 -5.30 -15.41 -6.39
N GLU A 121 -5.99 -15.94 -5.37
CA GLU A 121 -5.40 -16.19 -4.05
C GLU A 121 -4.10 -17.00 -4.15
N GLU A 122 -4.09 -18.08 -4.93
CA GLU A 122 -2.92 -18.94 -5.13
C GLU A 122 -1.73 -18.20 -5.77
N GLN A 123 -2.01 -17.32 -6.75
CA GLN A 123 -0.96 -16.50 -7.37
C GLN A 123 -0.38 -15.49 -6.38
N PHE A 124 -1.22 -14.88 -5.55
CA PHE A 124 -0.79 -13.92 -4.54
C PHE A 124 0.04 -14.57 -3.43
N LEU A 125 -0.39 -15.75 -2.96
CA LEU A 125 0.37 -16.55 -1.98
C LEU A 125 1.78 -16.89 -2.49
N ARG A 126 1.90 -17.28 -3.77
CA ARG A 126 3.22 -17.52 -4.39
C ARG A 126 4.13 -16.30 -4.38
N LEU A 127 3.59 -15.08 -4.47
CA LEU A 127 4.39 -13.86 -4.35
C LEU A 127 4.86 -13.63 -2.92
N LEU A 128 3.98 -13.82 -1.93
CA LEU A 128 4.31 -13.68 -0.51
C LEU A 128 5.34 -14.69 -0.01
N GLU A 129 5.37 -15.89 -0.61
CA GLU A 129 6.27 -16.99 -0.23
C GLU A 129 7.54 -17.06 -1.11
N HIS A 130 7.78 -16.08 -1.97
CA HIS A 130 8.86 -16.13 -2.94
C HIS A 130 10.25 -16.10 -2.26
N GLU A 131 11.19 -16.95 -2.71
CA GLU A 131 12.53 -17.11 -2.10
C GLU A 131 13.42 -15.85 -2.08
N HIS A 132 13.15 -14.86 -2.94
CA HIS A 132 13.91 -13.61 -2.98
C HIS A 132 13.30 -12.52 -2.10
N LEU A 133 12.21 -12.83 -1.40
CA LEU A 133 11.59 -11.93 -0.45
C LEU A 133 12.36 -12.00 0.87
N LEU A 134 13.44 -11.22 0.93
CA LEU A 134 14.41 -11.23 2.04
C LEU A 134 13.75 -10.98 3.41
N GLU A 135 12.85 -10.00 3.50
CA GLU A 135 12.02 -9.69 4.67
C GLU A 135 10.90 -8.73 4.25
N LEU A 136 9.67 -8.93 4.73
CA LEU A 136 8.58 -7.98 4.50
C LEU A 136 8.54 -6.94 5.61
N ASN A 137 8.53 -5.66 5.27
CA ASN A 137 8.34 -4.62 6.29
C ASN A 137 6.91 -4.72 6.89
N TYR A 138 6.73 -4.24 8.11
CA TYR A 138 5.40 -4.22 8.75
C TYR A 138 4.37 -3.43 7.91
N GLU A 139 4.83 -2.43 7.16
CA GLU A 139 3.98 -1.50 6.42
C GLU A 139 3.25 -2.16 5.24
N ILE A 140 3.86 -3.15 4.57
CA ILE A 140 3.23 -3.85 3.45
C ILE A 140 2.09 -4.78 3.88
N TRP A 141 2.11 -5.27 5.12
CA TRP A 141 1.10 -6.20 5.61
C TRP A 141 -0.24 -5.52 5.89
N ILE A 142 -0.25 -4.21 6.16
CA ILE A 142 -1.48 -3.45 6.36
C ILE A 142 -2.35 -3.44 5.09
N PRO A 143 -1.85 -3.01 3.93
CA PRO A 143 -2.65 -3.01 2.71
C PRO A 143 -2.85 -4.44 2.18
N VAL A 144 -1.96 -5.41 2.44
CA VAL A 144 -2.21 -6.85 2.18
C VAL A 144 -3.43 -7.36 2.96
N CYS A 145 -3.56 -7.04 4.25
CA CYS A 145 -4.74 -7.43 5.05
C CYS A 145 -6.02 -6.88 4.44
N ARG A 146 -6.01 -5.60 4.06
CA ARG A 146 -7.16 -4.94 3.43
C ARG A 146 -7.54 -5.62 2.12
N TRP A 147 -6.57 -5.81 1.23
CA TRP A 147 -6.80 -6.45 -0.07
C TRP A 147 -7.33 -7.87 0.09
N ALA A 148 -6.71 -8.68 0.95
CA ALA A 148 -7.16 -10.04 1.22
C ALA A 148 -8.58 -10.07 1.78
N PHE A 149 -8.92 -9.13 2.65
CA PHE A 149 -10.27 -9.01 3.20
C PHE A 149 -11.32 -8.67 2.14
N VAL A 150 -11.06 -7.66 1.29
CA VAL A 150 -11.97 -7.23 0.22
C VAL A 150 -12.23 -8.35 -0.80
N HIS A 151 -11.25 -9.22 -1.03
CA HIS A 151 -11.37 -10.36 -1.95
C HIS A 151 -11.85 -11.66 -1.28
N GLU A 152 -12.17 -11.61 0.01
CA GLU A 152 -12.57 -12.78 0.79
C GLU A 152 -11.52 -13.91 0.80
N PHE A 153 -10.23 -13.55 0.65
CA PHE A 153 -9.10 -14.49 0.68
C PHE A 153 -8.61 -14.70 2.11
N ILE A 154 -9.04 -15.81 2.71
CA ILE A 154 -8.73 -16.13 4.11
C ILE A 154 -7.23 -16.39 4.29
N ARG A 155 -6.57 -17.09 3.37
CA ARG A 155 -5.21 -17.58 3.62
C ARG A 155 -4.16 -16.45 3.66
N PRO A 156 -4.12 -15.49 2.72
CA PRO A 156 -3.25 -14.33 2.83
C PRO A 156 -3.53 -13.49 4.09
N LEU A 157 -4.79 -13.38 4.51
CA LEU A 157 -5.17 -12.65 5.71
C LEU A 157 -4.66 -13.35 6.99
N GLU A 158 -4.70 -14.69 7.04
CA GLU A 158 -4.09 -15.47 8.12
C GLU A 158 -2.58 -15.26 8.18
N MET A 159 -1.89 -15.32 7.04
CA MET A 159 -0.44 -15.05 6.99
C MET A 159 -0.11 -13.65 7.50
N ALA A 160 -0.89 -12.65 7.10
CA ALA A 160 -0.70 -11.28 7.56
C ALA A 160 -0.96 -11.15 9.06
N PHE A 161 -2.00 -11.81 9.59
CA PHE A 161 -2.27 -11.86 11.03
C PHE A 161 -1.10 -12.52 11.79
N GLU A 162 -0.61 -13.68 11.35
CA GLU A 162 0.52 -14.37 11.96
C GLU A 162 1.80 -13.52 11.92
N TYR A 163 2.07 -12.84 10.81
CA TYR A 163 3.23 -11.95 10.70
C TYR A 163 3.14 -10.78 11.68
N LEU A 164 2.00 -10.07 11.67
CA LEU A 164 1.78 -8.88 12.49
C LEU A 164 1.67 -9.18 14.00
N THR A 165 1.39 -10.43 14.39
CA THR A 165 1.25 -10.82 15.80
C THR A 165 2.48 -11.54 16.37
N ILE A 166 3.17 -12.34 15.56
CA ILE A 166 4.28 -13.20 16.02
C ILE A 166 5.64 -12.61 15.63
N HIS A 167 5.74 -12.01 14.44
CA HIS A 167 7.02 -11.68 13.81
C HIS A 167 7.35 -10.18 13.82
N SER A 168 6.41 -9.31 14.20
CA SER A 168 6.69 -7.88 14.29
C SER A 168 7.67 -7.61 15.44
N GLN A 169 8.90 -7.21 15.11
CA GLN A 169 9.88 -6.71 16.09
C GLN A 169 9.37 -5.48 16.85
N TYR A 170 8.31 -4.84 16.34
CA TYR A 170 7.60 -3.74 16.95
C TYR A 170 6.27 -4.22 17.54
N PRO A 171 5.87 -3.75 18.74
CA PRO A 171 4.54 -4.03 19.26
C PRO A 171 3.50 -3.47 18.30
N MET A 172 2.65 -4.35 17.76
CA MET A 172 1.51 -3.97 16.94
C MET A 172 0.63 -3.00 17.74
N ARG A 173 0.23 -1.87 17.13
CA ARG A 173 -0.72 -0.95 17.79
C ARG A 173 -2.04 -1.69 18.01
N ASP A 174 -2.62 -1.57 19.20
CA ASP A 174 -3.89 -2.22 19.57
C ASP A 174 -4.99 -2.05 18.51
N SER A 175 -5.07 -0.86 17.89
CA SER A 175 -6.04 -0.58 16.83
C SER A 175 -5.83 -1.42 15.57
N MET A 176 -4.58 -1.67 15.17
CA MET A 176 -4.27 -2.52 14.02
C MET A 176 -4.61 -3.97 14.35
N TRP A 177 -4.25 -4.44 15.56
CA TRP A 177 -4.55 -5.81 15.98
C TRP A 177 -6.05 -6.08 15.95
N LYS A 178 -6.84 -5.16 16.50
CA LYS A 178 -8.31 -5.26 16.48
C LYS A 178 -8.88 -5.25 15.07
N ARG A 179 -8.31 -4.45 14.16
CA ARG A 179 -8.70 -4.42 12.74
C ARG A 179 -8.52 -5.79 12.09
N VAL A 180 -7.30 -6.33 12.09
CA VAL A 180 -6.97 -7.58 11.40
C VAL A 180 -7.70 -8.76 12.02
N ASN A 181 -7.80 -8.81 13.36
CA ASN A 181 -8.57 -9.84 14.06
C ASN A 181 -10.06 -9.80 13.69
N LEU A 182 -10.67 -8.60 13.63
CA LEU A 182 -12.07 -8.47 13.23
C LEU A 182 -12.28 -8.88 11.76
N MET A 183 -11.38 -8.47 10.85
CA MET A 183 -11.41 -8.90 9.44
C MET A 183 -11.41 -10.44 9.34
N LEU A 184 -10.51 -11.10 10.06
CA LEU A 184 -10.40 -12.56 10.04
C LEU A 184 -11.65 -13.25 10.62
N LYS A 185 -12.18 -12.74 11.73
CA LYS A 185 -13.43 -13.25 12.33
C LYS A 185 -14.64 -13.06 11.41
N LEU A 186 -14.71 -11.94 10.69
CA LEU A 186 -15.79 -11.66 9.74
C LEU A 186 -15.75 -12.66 8.59
N LEU A 187 -14.60 -12.85 7.92
CA LEU A 187 -14.50 -13.81 6.82
C LEU A 187 -14.76 -15.26 7.27
N ARG A 188 -14.36 -15.62 8.49
CA ARG A 188 -14.64 -16.95 9.06
C ARG A 188 -16.09 -17.12 9.54
N GLY A 189 -16.90 -16.06 9.55
CA GLY A 189 -18.26 -16.08 10.10
C GLY A 189 -18.33 -16.30 11.61
N THR A 190 -17.26 -15.98 12.35
CA THR A 190 -17.17 -16.14 13.81
C THR A 190 -17.21 -14.82 14.58
N ALA A 191 -17.32 -13.69 13.87
CA ALA A 191 -17.43 -12.38 14.48
C ALA A 191 -18.72 -12.23 15.28
N LEU A 192 -18.59 -11.61 16.46
CA LEU A 192 -19.72 -11.24 17.32
C LEU A 192 -19.91 -9.72 17.31
N ARG A 193 -21.10 -9.26 17.72
CA ARG A 193 -21.39 -7.82 17.87
C ARG A 193 -20.39 -7.12 18.80
N ILE A 194 -19.92 -7.81 19.84
CA ILE A 194 -18.94 -7.27 20.78
C ILE A 194 -17.56 -7.02 20.12
N ASP A 195 -17.20 -7.82 19.11
CA ASP A 195 -15.95 -7.63 18.37
C ASP A 195 -16.02 -6.35 17.51
N VAL A 196 -17.17 -6.14 16.86
CA VAL A 196 -17.46 -4.94 16.07
C VAL A 196 -17.46 -3.70 16.96
N ALA A 197 -18.20 -3.72 18.07
CA ALA A 197 -18.27 -2.61 19.01
C ALA A 197 -16.88 -2.25 19.56
N SER A 198 -16.10 -3.25 19.99
CA SER A 198 -14.73 -3.07 20.46
C SER A 198 -13.82 -2.42 19.41
N TYR A 199 -13.97 -2.77 18.13
CA TYR A 199 -13.20 -2.12 17.07
C TYR A 199 -13.64 -0.68 16.81
N VAL A 200 -14.96 -0.42 16.74
CA VAL A 200 -15.51 0.93 16.51
C VAL A 200 -15.03 1.91 17.59
N GLU A 201 -14.94 1.48 18.85
CA GLU A 201 -14.40 2.29 19.95
C GLU A 201 -12.98 2.82 19.66
N HIS A 202 -12.18 2.07 18.90
CA HIS A 202 -10.77 2.35 18.62
C HIS A 202 -10.56 3.17 17.34
N LEU A 203 -11.63 3.48 16.60
CA LEU A 203 -11.57 4.40 15.47
C LEU A 203 -11.53 5.84 15.99
N LEU A 204 -10.41 6.52 15.75
CA LEU A 204 -10.14 7.88 16.26
C LEU A 204 -9.98 8.91 15.15
N LEU A 205 -9.53 8.50 13.96
CA LEU A 205 -9.22 9.40 12.86
C LEU A 205 -10.22 9.24 11.71
N VAL A 206 -10.57 10.34 11.05
CA VAL A 206 -11.50 10.35 9.91
C VAL A 206 -11.10 9.32 8.83
N PRO A 207 -9.83 9.18 8.40
CA PRO A 207 -9.44 8.16 7.43
C PRO A 207 -9.77 6.73 7.88
N GLN A 208 -9.52 6.41 9.15
CA GLN A 208 -9.82 5.08 9.71
C GLN A 208 -11.32 4.79 9.68
N ILE A 209 -12.14 5.80 9.96
CA ILE A 209 -13.59 5.67 9.92
C ILE A 209 -14.09 5.48 8.49
N MET A 210 -13.55 6.23 7.53
CA MET A 210 -13.92 6.08 6.12
C MET A 210 -13.54 4.70 5.58
N GLU A 211 -12.31 4.23 5.84
CA GLU A 211 -11.89 2.87 5.48
C GLU A 211 -12.79 1.79 6.11
N PHE A 212 -13.14 1.92 7.40
CA PHE A 212 -14.06 0.99 8.05
C PHE A 212 -15.44 0.95 7.35
N ARG A 213 -15.97 2.11 6.97
CA ARG A 213 -17.27 2.23 6.29
C ARG A 213 -17.26 1.65 4.88
N GLU A 214 -16.13 1.78 4.18
CA GLU A 214 -15.97 1.29 2.81
C GLU A 214 -15.73 -0.21 2.79
N ASP A 215 -14.78 -0.71 3.58
CA ASP A 215 -14.33 -2.09 3.48
C ASP A 215 -15.16 -3.04 4.37
N MET A 216 -15.32 -2.71 5.66
CA MET A 216 -15.79 -3.68 6.68
C MET A 216 -17.30 -3.59 6.95
N LEU A 217 -17.86 -2.37 6.96
CA LEU A 217 -19.26 -2.14 7.28
C LEU A 217 -20.24 -2.90 6.35
N PRO A 218 -20.01 -3.02 5.02
CA PRO A 218 -20.88 -3.82 4.16
C PRO A 218 -20.96 -5.28 4.60
N VAL A 219 -19.82 -5.88 4.93
CA VAL A 219 -19.72 -7.26 5.42
C VAL A 219 -20.42 -7.39 6.78
N ILE A 220 -20.13 -6.50 7.73
CA ILE A 220 -20.76 -6.48 9.07
C ILE A 220 -22.30 -6.42 8.96
N ARG A 221 -22.83 -5.59 8.06
CA ARG A 221 -24.28 -5.48 7.81
C ARG A 221 -24.86 -6.78 7.23
N SER A 222 -24.14 -7.43 6.32
CA SER A 222 -24.57 -8.73 5.76
C SER A 222 -24.67 -9.84 6.82
N HIS A 223 -23.88 -9.75 7.89
CA HIS A 223 -23.91 -10.67 9.04
C HIS A 223 -24.88 -10.23 10.16
N PHE A 224 -25.69 -9.18 9.98
CA PHE A 224 -26.61 -8.65 10.99
C PHE A 224 -25.94 -8.26 12.33
N LEU A 225 -24.66 -7.86 12.25
CA LEU A 225 -23.86 -7.43 13.39
C LEU A 225 -23.93 -5.92 13.64
N TRP A 226 -24.62 -5.17 12.77
CA TRP A 226 -24.82 -3.72 12.86
C TRP A 226 -26.24 -3.38 13.30
N ASP A 227 -26.40 -2.40 14.18
CA ASP A 227 -27.71 -1.89 14.62
C ASP A 227 -27.74 -0.35 14.69
N GLU A 228 -28.93 0.21 14.97
CA GLU A 228 -29.12 1.66 15.06
C GLU A 228 -28.27 2.31 16.15
N GLY A 229 -27.99 1.60 17.25
CA GLY A 229 -27.14 2.09 18.33
C GLY A 229 -25.69 2.29 17.86
N MET A 230 -25.16 1.31 17.11
CA MET A 230 -23.83 1.43 16.49
C MET A 230 -23.77 2.54 15.44
N GLU A 231 -24.83 2.70 14.63
CA GLU A 231 -24.89 3.78 13.64
C GLU A 231 -24.82 5.16 14.31
N GLN A 232 -25.59 5.38 15.38
CA GLN A 232 -25.56 6.63 16.14
C GLN A 232 -24.18 6.87 16.78
N HIS A 233 -23.57 5.84 17.36
CA HIS A 233 -22.23 5.93 17.95
C HIS A 233 -21.17 6.31 16.91
N MET A 234 -21.23 5.71 15.71
CA MET A 234 -20.30 5.99 14.63
C MET A 234 -20.43 7.42 14.10
N LEU A 235 -21.66 7.93 13.98
CA LEU A 235 -21.93 9.32 13.59
C LEU A 235 -21.40 10.32 14.63
N SER A 236 -21.53 10.03 15.93
CA SER A 236 -20.94 10.86 17.00
C SER A 236 -19.42 10.96 16.85
N LYS A 237 -18.74 9.82 16.68
CA LYS A 237 -17.28 9.78 16.47
C LYS A 237 -16.83 10.55 15.23
N LEU A 238 -17.60 10.51 14.13
CA LEU A 238 -17.30 11.30 12.93
C LEU A 238 -17.40 12.80 13.19
N ALA A 239 -18.40 13.24 13.97
CA ALA A 239 -18.53 14.64 14.37
C ALA A 239 -17.36 15.06 15.26
N GLU A 240 -17.04 14.28 16.29
CA GLU A 240 -15.92 14.52 17.22
C GLU A 240 -14.57 14.59 16.50
N ALA A 241 -14.30 13.66 15.57
CA ALA A 241 -13.04 13.64 14.81
C ALA A 241 -12.91 14.83 13.86
N ARG A 242 -14.03 15.33 13.30
CA ARG A 242 -14.05 16.54 12.46
C ARG A 242 -13.80 17.80 13.29
N ASP A 243 -14.46 17.91 14.44
CA ASP A 243 -14.32 19.08 15.33
C ASP A 243 -12.93 19.14 15.98
N GLY A 244 -12.33 17.98 16.32
CA GLY A 244 -10.97 17.88 16.83
C GLY A 244 -9.87 18.18 15.80
N SER A 245 -10.14 17.93 14.50
CA SER A 245 -9.20 18.26 13.42
C SER A 245 -9.07 19.77 13.14
N GLY A 246 -9.97 20.59 13.69
CA GLY A 246 -9.93 22.05 13.62
C GLY A 246 -9.14 22.75 14.74
N GLN A 247 -8.51 22.00 15.66
CA GLN A 247 -7.73 22.59 16.78
C GLN A 247 -6.21 22.66 16.54
N PHE A 248 -5.73 22.31 15.34
CA PHE A 248 -4.35 22.62 14.93
C PHE A 248 -4.32 23.95 14.16
N ASP A 249 -4.65 25.06 14.82
CA ASP A 249 -4.35 26.39 14.27
C ASP A 249 -3.96 27.38 15.39
N ASN A 250 -2.70 27.81 15.32
CA ASN A 250 -2.09 29.03 15.85
C ASN A 250 -2.08 29.27 17.38
N GLY A 251 -1.13 28.63 18.07
CA GLY A 251 -0.50 29.25 19.24
C GLY A 251 0.65 30.17 18.80
N PRO A 252 0.70 31.45 19.20
CA PRO A 252 1.77 32.35 18.76
C PRO A 252 3.08 31.92 19.41
N SER A 253 4.14 31.87 18.60
CA SER A 253 5.51 31.82 19.10
C SER A 253 5.75 33.04 20.00
N GLN A 254 6.06 32.79 21.27
CA GLN A 254 6.79 33.71 22.14
C GLN A 254 8.06 33.01 22.61
#